data_AF-A0A086TJG0-F1
#
_entry.id   AF-A0A086TJG0-F1
#
_cell.length_a   1.000
_cell.length_b   1.000
_cell.length_c   1.000
_cell.angle_alpha   90.00
_cell.angle_beta   90.00
_cell.angle_gamma   90.00
#
_symmetry.space_group_name_H-M   'P 1'
#
loop_
_entity.id
_entity.type
_entity.pdbx_description
1 polymer ?
#
loop_
_entity_poly.entity_id
_entity_poly.type
_entity_poly.pdbx_seq_one_letter_code
_entity_poly.pdbx_strand_id
1 'polypeptide(L)'
;MQDTQGDLYRMIAESKAIVSKESCNEPAVDLGIEPEGLKAMTEKTTDEKEKLAVDFEERPTVQQRKSVKTEDTVDLEEHDVVDDEVNSEGRVDWAVYKYYFRSMGNQYWISTYLAWILFTSASLVLALVTFLLLLARKASKSLHASIINPLVRSLMSFFDVTLSGKIINRFAHDFSTIDMQLPFYLVFIFLNFMVNIMQIGFCIAATPYCLILMVPLFGCYYYLSAYYLLSSREIKRLDSAARSPMYAHFGETLNGMVTIRGFGDTNMFSAQATTLLDQSQQVFYLTNTTQQWLQVMLQLLSGIVTTFVALMAVLQRNSASAGLFAVVLSEMSGFTANFQTVMSNFCSLETTIVSVERVKEYSELTPEAPYEIPDSKTGKSWPEHDQIEF
;
A
#
# COMPACT_ATOMS: atom_id res chain seq x y z
N MET A 1 14.10 26.67 -1.69
CA MET A 1 13.00 26.05 -2.47
C MET A 1 12.66 27.03 -3.57
N GLN A 2 12.73 26.61 -4.83
CA GLN A 2 12.45 27.47 -6.00
C GLN A 2 11.13 27.02 -6.66
N ASP A 3 10.53 27.94 -7.41
CA ASP A 3 9.17 27.83 -7.93
C ASP A 3 9.05 26.80 -9.07
N THR A 4 8.54 25.62 -8.74
CA THR A 4 8.25 24.56 -9.72
C THR A 4 6.84 24.63 -10.32
N GLN A 5 5.98 25.58 -9.91
CA GLN A 5 4.68 25.78 -10.55
C GLN A 5 4.77 26.75 -11.73
N GLY A 6 5.57 27.81 -11.63
CA GLY A 6 5.74 28.81 -12.70
C GLY A 6 6.19 28.20 -14.03
N ASP A 7 7.19 27.33 -14.01
CA ASP A 7 7.76 26.74 -15.24
C ASP A 7 6.80 25.78 -15.95
N LEU A 8 5.94 25.06 -15.22
CA LEU A 8 4.97 24.12 -15.83
C LEU A 8 3.92 24.87 -16.67
N TYR A 9 3.41 26.00 -16.18
CA TYR A 9 2.50 26.85 -16.95
C TYR A 9 3.19 27.50 -18.16
N ARG A 10 4.49 27.75 -18.07
CA ARG A 10 5.29 28.31 -19.17
C ARG A 10 5.42 27.34 -20.35
N MET A 11 5.73 26.06 -20.07
CA MET A 11 5.78 25.01 -21.10
C MET A 11 4.42 24.75 -21.78
N ILE A 12 3.31 24.87 -21.02
CA ILE A 12 1.95 24.75 -21.56
C ILE A 12 1.58 25.95 -22.45
N ALA A 13 2.09 27.15 -22.16
CA ALA A 13 1.92 28.31 -23.03
C ALA A 13 2.75 28.20 -24.32
N GLU A 14 4.01 27.76 -24.22
CA GLU A 14 4.92 27.64 -25.36
C GLU A 14 4.48 26.54 -26.35
N SER A 15 4.01 25.40 -25.87
CA SER A 15 3.45 24.33 -26.73
C SER A 15 2.22 24.79 -27.53
N LYS A 16 1.31 25.58 -26.93
CA LYS A 16 0.20 26.22 -27.68
C LYS A 16 0.67 27.23 -28.71
N ALA A 17 1.75 27.98 -28.42
CA ALA A 17 2.31 28.95 -29.36
C ALA A 17 2.98 28.30 -30.58
N ILE A 18 3.44 27.05 -30.47
CA ILE A 18 3.98 26.26 -31.58
C ILE A 18 2.84 25.77 -32.48
N VAL A 19 1.83 25.10 -31.92
CA VAL A 19 0.65 24.61 -32.68
C VAL A 19 -0.09 25.75 -33.39
N SER A 20 -0.15 26.94 -32.78
CA SER A 20 -0.74 28.14 -33.39
C SER A 20 0.05 28.71 -34.58
N LYS A 21 1.30 28.28 -34.83
CA LYS A 21 2.13 28.79 -35.93
C LYS A 21 2.08 27.92 -37.19
N GLU A 22 1.81 26.62 -37.06
CA GLU A 22 1.69 25.72 -38.21
C GLU A 22 0.35 25.91 -38.95
N SER A 23 -0.68 26.40 -38.26
CA SER A 23 -2.02 26.66 -38.83
C SER A 23 -2.15 27.95 -39.67
N CYS A 24 -1.05 28.54 -40.13
CA CYS A 24 -1.05 29.83 -40.85
C CYS A 24 -0.04 29.86 -42.01
N ASN A 25 -0.26 29.04 -43.05
CA ASN A 25 0.39 29.22 -44.36
C ASN A 25 -0.35 28.51 -45.53
N GLU A 26 -1.63 28.83 -45.74
CA GLU A 26 -2.31 28.60 -47.03
C GLU A 26 -3.03 29.88 -47.49
N PRO A 27 -2.74 30.41 -48.70
CA PRO A 27 -3.51 31.48 -49.33
C PRO A 27 -4.54 30.93 -50.31
N ALA A 28 -5.76 31.48 -50.30
CA ALA A 28 -6.83 31.09 -51.22
C ALA A 28 -6.91 31.99 -52.47
N VAL A 29 -6.96 31.34 -53.64
CA VAL A 29 -7.74 31.65 -54.86
C VAL A 29 -8.18 33.10 -55.14
N ASP A 30 -7.79 33.63 -56.31
CA ASP A 30 -8.73 34.29 -57.24
C ASP A 30 -8.28 34.15 -58.72
N LEU A 31 -9.12 34.60 -59.66
CA LEU A 31 -9.23 34.21 -61.08
C LEU A 31 -8.43 35.08 -62.08
N GLY A 32 -8.08 34.51 -63.26
CA GLY A 32 -7.94 35.32 -64.49
C GLY A 32 -7.10 34.79 -65.67
N ILE A 33 -7.76 34.50 -66.79
CA ILE A 33 -7.32 34.71 -68.20
C ILE A 33 -6.27 33.73 -68.85
N GLU A 34 -6.82 32.77 -69.59
CA GLU A 34 -6.46 32.27 -70.95
C GLU A 34 -5.10 31.56 -71.27
N PRO A 35 -5.06 30.70 -72.33
CA PRO A 35 -4.34 29.42 -72.21
C PRO A 35 -3.48 28.98 -73.42
N GLU A 36 -2.14 29.03 -73.29
CA GLU A 36 -1.22 28.22 -74.10
C GLU A 36 -0.14 27.55 -73.25
N GLY A 37 0.18 26.28 -73.54
CA GLY A 37 1.30 25.56 -72.92
C GLY A 37 1.03 24.08 -72.54
N LEU A 38 -0.20 23.72 -72.17
CA LEU A 38 -0.52 22.40 -71.59
C LEU A 38 -0.65 21.24 -72.62
N LYS A 39 0.22 21.23 -73.63
CA LYS A 39 0.41 20.10 -74.57
C LYS A 39 1.87 19.69 -74.80
N ALA A 40 2.84 20.38 -74.20
CA ALA A 40 4.27 20.16 -74.48
C ALA A 40 5.05 19.34 -73.42
N MET A 41 4.40 18.87 -72.34
CA MET A 41 5.06 18.08 -71.27
C MET A 41 4.49 16.68 -71.03
N THR A 42 3.38 16.29 -71.67
CA THR A 42 2.81 14.93 -71.58
C THR A 42 3.40 13.94 -72.60
N GLU A 43 4.22 14.42 -73.54
CA GLU A 43 4.83 13.59 -74.62
C GLU A 43 6.28 13.18 -74.32
N LYS A 44 6.86 13.60 -73.17
CA LYS A 44 8.30 13.49 -72.90
C LYS A 44 8.71 12.53 -71.78
N THR A 45 7.76 11.78 -71.21
CA THR A 45 7.99 10.87 -70.06
C THR A 45 7.75 9.40 -70.40
N THR A 46 7.53 9.08 -71.67
CA THR A 46 7.24 7.71 -72.17
C THR A 46 8.50 7.02 -72.70
N ASP A 47 9.33 7.74 -73.48
CA ASP A 47 10.50 7.22 -74.20
C ASP A 47 11.68 6.71 -73.33
N GLU A 48 11.71 7.04 -72.03
CA GLU A 48 12.88 6.79 -71.18
C GLU A 48 12.83 5.44 -70.44
N LYS A 49 11.69 4.73 -70.46
CA LYS A 49 11.56 3.39 -69.85
C LYS A 49 11.87 2.21 -70.78
N GLU A 50 11.93 2.44 -72.09
CA GLU A 50 12.09 1.37 -73.09
C GLU A 50 13.56 1.11 -73.50
N LYS A 51 14.53 1.85 -72.94
CA LYS A 51 15.96 1.82 -73.32
C LYS A 51 16.92 1.14 -72.34
N LEU A 52 16.40 0.43 -71.35
CA LEU A 52 17.21 -0.23 -70.29
C LEU A 52 16.94 -1.74 -70.13
N ALA A 53 16.28 -2.36 -71.12
CA ALA A 53 15.87 -3.76 -71.11
C ALA A 53 16.57 -4.63 -72.18
N VAL A 54 17.75 -4.22 -72.66
CA VAL A 54 18.57 -4.99 -73.61
C VAL A 54 20.06 -4.85 -73.25
N ASP A 55 20.61 -5.84 -72.54
CA ASP A 55 21.92 -6.46 -72.83
C ASP A 55 22.30 -7.57 -71.81
N PHE A 56 23.26 -8.41 -72.22
CA PHE A 56 23.93 -9.49 -71.46
C PHE A 56 23.13 -10.73 -71.01
N GLU A 57 22.97 -11.64 -71.97
CA GLU A 57 22.90 -13.09 -71.77
C GLU A 57 24.32 -13.70 -71.80
N GLU A 58 24.69 -14.56 -70.82
CA GLU A 58 25.64 -15.68 -71.03
C GLU A 58 25.63 -16.71 -69.87
N ARG A 59 26.26 -17.89 -70.07
CA ARG A 59 26.22 -19.10 -69.20
C ARG A 59 27.65 -19.71 -69.04
N PRO A 60 27.96 -20.90 -68.43
CA PRO A 60 27.20 -22.15 -68.17
C PRO A 60 26.95 -22.37 -66.64
N THR A 61 26.94 -23.52 -65.93
CA THR A 61 27.30 -24.95 -66.14
C THR A 61 26.54 -25.87 -65.14
N VAL A 62 26.67 -27.21 -65.22
CA VAL A 62 25.97 -28.21 -64.38
C VAL A 62 26.88 -29.37 -63.93
N GLN A 63 26.82 -29.78 -62.65
CA GLN A 63 27.17 -31.11 -62.10
C GLN A 63 26.44 -31.34 -60.76
N GLN A 64 26.03 -32.55 -60.32
CA GLN A 64 25.55 -33.74 -61.05
C GLN A 64 24.56 -34.54 -60.13
N ARG A 65 23.93 -35.62 -60.62
CA ARG A 65 22.64 -36.17 -60.11
C ARG A 65 22.73 -37.63 -59.62
N LYS A 66 22.07 -37.99 -58.49
CA LYS A 66 21.39 -39.28 -58.11
C LYS A 66 21.14 -39.37 -56.58
N SER A 67 20.13 -40.07 -56.03
CA SER A 67 19.00 -40.80 -56.64
C SER A 67 17.84 -41.16 -55.66
N VAL A 68 16.61 -40.87 -56.09
CA VAL A 68 15.38 -41.72 -56.07
C VAL A 68 14.86 -42.34 -54.76
N LYS A 69 13.71 -41.82 -54.31
CA LYS A 69 12.43 -42.52 -54.00
C LYS A 69 11.38 -41.41 -53.69
N THR A 70 10.14 -41.33 -54.21
CA THR A 70 9.10 -42.35 -54.49
C THR A 70 8.72 -43.08 -53.19
N GLU A 71 7.49 -43.13 -52.70
CA GLU A 71 6.18 -43.06 -53.36
C GLU A 71 5.22 -42.11 -52.54
N ASP A 72 4.32 -41.21 -53.01
CA ASP A 72 4.22 -40.20 -54.13
C ASP A 72 3.05 -39.19 -53.81
N THR A 73 2.68 -38.21 -54.67
CA THR A 73 1.65 -37.13 -54.43
C THR A 73 0.30 -37.33 -55.15
N VAL A 74 -0.82 -36.97 -54.50
CA VAL A 74 -2.17 -36.90 -55.10
C VAL A 74 -2.79 -35.52 -54.82
N ASP A 75 -3.46 -34.97 -55.83
CA ASP A 75 -4.05 -33.63 -55.82
C ASP A 75 -5.27 -33.52 -54.87
N LEU A 76 -5.52 -32.30 -54.38
CA LEU A 76 -6.83 -31.88 -53.86
C LEU A 76 -7.24 -30.63 -54.63
N GLU A 77 -8.44 -30.69 -55.20
CA GLU A 77 -8.95 -29.73 -56.18
C GLU A 77 -9.37 -28.40 -55.53
N GLU A 78 -9.38 -27.33 -56.33
CA GLU A 78 -9.86 -26.00 -55.92
C GLU A 78 -11.40 -25.95 -55.93
N HIS A 79 -12.02 -26.64 -54.96
CA HIS A 79 -13.44 -26.55 -54.62
C HIS A 79 -13.61 -26.82 -53.09
N ASP A 80 -14.46 -26.11 -52.34
CA ASP A 80 -15.40 -25.07 -52.72
C ASP A 80 -15.07 -23.69 -52.10
N VAL A 81 -15.52 -22.63 -52.77
CA VAL A 81 -15.67 -21.31 -52.15
C VAL A 81 -16.76 -21.41 -51.08
N VAL A 82 -16.50 -20.77 -49.93
CA VAL A 82 -17.43 -20.53 -48.80
C VAL A 82 -18.91 -20.70 -49.19
N ASP A 83 -19.54 -21.77 -48.71
CA ASP A 83 -21.01 -21.90 -48.70
C ASP A 83 -21.60 -20.63 -48.07
N ASP A 84 -22.54 -19.97 -48.77
CA ASP A 84 -23.17 -18.74 -48.29
C ASP A 84 -23.79 -18.96 -46.90
N GLU A 85 -23.26 -18.31 -45.86
CA GLU A 85 -23.90 -18.26 -44.53
C GLU A 85 -25.19 -17.44 -44.60
N VAL A 86 -26.27 -18.10 -45.04
CA VAL A 86 -27.65 -17.57 -45.01
C VAL A 86 -28.07 -17.38 -43.56
N ASN A 87 -27.75 -16.20 -43.03
CA ASN A 87 -28.11 -15.71 -41.71
C ASN A 87 -29.63 -15.82 -41.48
N SER A 88 -30.04 -16.90 -40.82
CA SER A 88 -31.45 -17.21 -40.52
C SER A 88 -31.66 -17.67 -39.07
N GLU A 89 -30.63 -18.20 -38.40
CA GLU A 89 -30.55 -18.26 -36.93
C GLU A 89 -29.26 -17.59 -36.44
N GLY A 90 -29.38 -16.69 -35.46
CA GLY A 90 -28.25 -15.96 -34.85
C GLY A 90 -27.42 -16.81 -33.89
N ARG A 91 -26.97 -18.00 -34.33
CA ARG A 91 -26.24 -18.99 -33.54
C ARG A 91 -24.98 -19.46 -34.29
N VAL A 92 -23.87 -18.79 -34.00
CA VAL A 92 -22.53 -19.27 -34.39
C VAL A 92 -22.28 -20.64 -33.76
N ASP A 93 -21.96 -21.64 -34.57
CA ASP A 93 -21.75 -23.00 -34.07
C ASP A 93 -20.50 -23.12 -33.18
N TRP A 94 -20.58 -24.05 -32.22
CA TRP A 94 -19.52 -24.33 -31.27
C TRP A 94 -18.23 -24.83 -31.93
N ALA A 95 -18.29 -25.42 -33.13
CA ALA A 95 -17.11 -25.78 -33.91
C ALA A 95 -16.24 -24.55 -34.26
N VAL A 96 -16.87 -23.41 -34.61
CA VAL A 96 -16.16 -22.17 -34.97
C VAL A 96 -15.40 -21.62 -33.76
N TYR A 97 -16.05 -21.53 -32.59
CA TYR A 97 -15.38 -21.17 -31.34
C TYR A 97 -14.21 -22.09 -31.02
N LYS A 98 -14.38 -23.40 -31.20
CA LYS A 98 -13.34 -24.41 -30.95
C LYS A 98 -12.13 -24.26 -31.88
N TYR A 99 -12.33 -23.75 -33.11
CA TYR A 99 -11.24 -23.39 -34.02
C TYR A 99 -10.50 -22.13 -33.53
N TYR A 100 -11.22 -21.06 -33.19
CA TYR A 100 -10.61 -19.83 -32.63
C TYR A 100 -9.80 -20.10 -31.35
N PHE A 101 -10.34 -20.87 -30.40
CA PHE A 101 -9.62 -21.26 -29.17
C PHE A 101 -8.38 -22.10 -29.44
N ARG A 102 -8.34 -22.87 -30.53
CA ARG A 102 -7.16 -23.65 -30.94
C ARG A 102 -6.11 -22.79 -31.68
N SER A 103 -6.56 -21.74 -32.37
CA SER A 103 -5.72 -20.75 -33.06
C SER A 103 -5.01 -19.79 -32.08
N MET A 104 -5.67 -19.38 -30.99
CA MET A 104 -5.09 -18.48 -29.96
C MET A 104 -3.90 -19.06 -29.16
N GLY A 105 -3.62 -20.37 -29.28
CA GLY A 105 -2.43 -21.01 -28.73
C GLY A 105 -2.23 -20.84 -27.22
N ASN A 106 -0.96 -20.85 -26.78
CA ASN A 106 -0.60 -20.81 -25.36
C ASN A 106 -0.89 -19.44 -24.69
N GLN A 107 -1.04 -18.36 -25.46
CA GLN A 107 -1.23 -17.01 -24.91
C GLN A 107 -2.59 -16.86 -24.21
N TYR A 108 -3.65 -17.47 -24.76
CA TYR A 108 -4.96 -17.50 -24.11
C TYR A 108 -4.89 -18.18 -22.74
N TRP A 109 -4.26 -19.36 -22.66
CA TRP A 109 -4.10 -20.09 -21.39
C TRP A 109 -3.31 -19.28 -20.35
N ILE A 110 -2.19 -18.68 -20.73
CA ILE A 110 -1.38 -17.84 -19.83
C ILE A 110 -2.23 -16.65 -19.31
N SER A 111 -2.97 -15.97 -20.20
CA SER A 111 -3.85 -14.86 -19.83
C SER A 111 -4.96 -15.30 -18.87
N THR A 112 -5.62 -16.44 -19.12
CA THR A 112 -6.67 -16.99 -18.27
C THR A 112 -6.14 -17.39 -16.89
N TYR A 113 -4.96 -18.03 -16.81
CA TYR A 113 -4.33 -18.36 -15.52
C TYR A 113 -3.93 -17.10 -14.74
N LEU A 114 -3.35 -16.08 -15.41
CA LEU A 114 -3.01 -14.81 -14.75
C LEU A 114 -4.27 -14.09 -14.23
N ALA A 115 -5.34 -14.02 -15.02
CA ALA A 115 -6.62 -13.45 -14.60
C ALA A 115 -7.21 -14.19 -13.39
N TRP A 116 -7.12 -15.53 -13.37
CA TRP A 116 -7.59 -16.34 -12.24
C TRP A 116 -6.73 -16.16 -10.97
N ILE A 117 -5.40 -16.03 -11.10
CA ILE A 117 -4.48 -15.72 -9.99
C ILE A 117 -4.77 -14.33 -9.42
N LEU A 118 -4.99 -13.32 -10.27
CA LEU A 118 -5.36 -11.97 -9.84
C LEU A 118 -6.73 -11.94 -9.15
N PHE A 119 -7.73 -12.65 -9.69
CA PHE A 119 -9.06 -12.73 -9.06
C PHE A 119 -9.04 -13.46 -7.71
N THR A 120 -8.35 -14.61 -7.62
CA THR A 120 -8.27 -15.38 -6.37
C THR A 120 -7.46 -14.67 -5.29
N SER A 121 -6.35 -14.00 -5.64
CA SER A 121 -5.58 -13.20 -4.68
C SER A 121 -6.34 -11.96 -4.19
N ALA A 122 -7.01 -11.21 -5.09
CA ALA A 122 -7.86 -10.09 -4.70
C ALA A 122 -9.03 -10.53 -3.80
N SER A 123 -9.68 -11.65 -4.13
CA SER A 123 -10.74 -12.25 -3.33
C SER A 123 -10.25 -12.67 -1.94
N LEU A 124 -9.08 -13.30 -1.85
CA LEU A 124 -8.46 -13.70 -0.57
C LEU A 124 -8.12 -12.49 0.32
N VAL A 125 -7.56 -11.42 -0.26
CA VAL A 125 -7.27 -10.18 0.49
C VAL A 125 -8.56 -9.54 0.99
N LEU A 126 -9.60 -9.45 0.16
CA LEU A 126 -10.91 -8.92 0.57
C LEU A 126 -11.56 -9.76 1.67
N ALA A 127 -11.49 -11.10 1.56
CA ALA A 127 -11.99 -12.03 2.57
C ALA A 127 -11.23 -11.88 3.91
N LEU A 128 -9.91 -11.74 3.88
CA LEU A 128 -9.10 -11.53 5.08
C LEU A 128 -9.40 -10.18 5.75
N VAL A 129 -9.47 -9.09 4.98
CA VAL A 129 -9.77 -7.74 5.49
C VAL A 129 -11.18 -7.70 6.10
N THR A 130 -12.19 -8.24 5.41
CA THR A 130 -13.56 -8.29 5.94
C THR A 130 -13.67 -9.18 7.18
N PHE A 131 -12.99 -10.33 7.22
CA PHE A 131 -12.92 -11.19 8.41
C PHE A 131 -12.28 -10.48 9.61
N LEU A 132 -11.15 -9.79 9.41
CA LEU A 132 -10.46 -9.07 10.49
C LEU A 132 -11.24 -7.82 10.96
N LEU A 133 -11.97 -7.14 10.07
CA LEU A 133 -12.91 -6.07 10.46
C LEU A 133 -14.11 -6.60 11.25
N LEU A 134 -14.64 -7.78 10.91
CA LEU A 134 -15.71 -8.43 11.68
C LEU A 134 -15.22 -8.89 13.06
N LEU A 135 -13.99 -9.41 13.16
CA LEU A 135 -13.34 -9.71 14.43
C LEU A 135 -13.10 -8.45 15.27
N ALA A 136 -12.56 -7.38 14.68
CA ALA A 136 -12.34 -6.11 15.35
C ALA A 136 -13.65 -5.54 15.90
N ARG A 137 -14.72 -5.49 15.10
CA ARG A 137 -16.06 -5.07 15.54
C ARG A 137 -16.61 -5.92 16.68
N LYS A 138 -16.34 -7.23 16.69
CA LYS A 138 -16.74 -8.14 17.78
C LYS A 138 -15.92 -7.88 19.05
N ALA A 139 -14.61 -7.66 18.93
CA ALA A 139 -13.71 -7.34 20.03
C ALA A 139 -14.06 -5.97 20.65
N SER A 140 -14.19 -4.92 19.82
CA SER A 140 -14.69 -3.58 20.20
C SER A 140 -15.98 -3.65 21.01
N LYS A 141 -17.02 -4.31 20.48
CA LYS A 141 -18.29 -4.47 21.20
C LYS A 141 -18.13 -5.21 22.53
N SER A 142 -17.25 -6.22 22.59
CA SER A 142 -16.96 -6.94 23.83
C SER A 142 -16.23 -6.08 24.86
N LEU A 143 -15.25 -5.29 24.43
CA LEU A 143 -14.48 -4.37 25.28
C LEU A 143 -15.36 -3.21 25.79
N HIS A 144 -16.19 -2.63 24.94
CA HIS A 144 -17.19 -1.63 25.34
C HIS A 144 -18.18 -2.20 26.38
N ALA A 145 -18.64 -3.44 26.19
CA ALA A 145 -19.51 -4.09 27.17
C ALA A 145 -18.79 -4.39 28.50
N SER A 146 -17.50 -4.78 28.47
CA SER A 146 -16.74 -5.09 29.68
C SER A 146 -16.29 -3.86 30.48
N ILE A 147 -16.17 -2.68 29.87
CA ILE A 147 -15.87 -1.42 30.61
C ILE A 147 -17.12 -0.77 31.20
N ILE A 148 -18.26 -0.77 30.50
CA ILE A 148 -19.45 0.00 30.91
C ILE A 148 -20.03 -0.47 32.25
N ASN A 149 -20.17 -1.78 32.47
CA ASN A 149 -20.81 -2.30 33.67
C ASN A 149 -19.97 -2.09 34.96
N PRO A 150 -18.65 -2.41 35.00
CA PRO A 150 -17.81 -2.09 36.16
C PRO A 150 -17.69 -0.58 36.41
N LEU A 151 -17.60 0.25 35.37
CA LEU A 151 -17.49 1.70 35.52
C LEU A 151 -18.76 2.33 36.10
N VAL A 152 -19.94 2.01 35.56
CA VAL A 152 -21.22 2.54 36.06
C VAL A 152 -21.50 2.06 37.50
N ARG A 153 -20.94 0.91 37.90
CA ARG A 153 -20.98 0.39 39.26
C ARG A 153 -19.77 0.75 40.12
N SER A 154 -18.86 1.61 39.69
CA SER A 154 -17.69 1.98 40.50
C SER A 154 -18.08 2.94 41.64
N LEU A 155 -17.43 2.81 42.81
CA LEU A 155 -17.74 3.62 43.99
C LEU A 155 -17.54 5.12 43.71
N MET A 156 -18.31 6.02 44.34
CA MET A 156 -18.19 7.48 44.14
C MET A 156 -16.75 8.00 44.30
N SER A 157 -15.98 7.45 45.27
CA SER A 157 -14.57 7.80 45.49
C SER A 157 -13.67 7.60 44.26
N PHE A 158 -14.02 6.69 43.34
CA PHE A 158 -13.32 6.56 42.06
C PHE A 158 -13.52 7.79 41.18
N PHE A 159 -14.74 8.33 41.12
CA PHE A 159 -15.08 9.53 40.36
C PHE A 159 -14.53 10.81 41.00
N ASP A 160 -14.50 10.89 42.33
CA ASP A 160 -13.88 12.01 43.06
C ASP A 160 -12.37 12.12 42.80
N VAL A 161 -11.67 10.98 42.68
CA VAL A 161 -10.22 10.91 42.40
C VAL A 161 -9.91 10.96 40.89
N THR A 162 -10.82 10.48 40.04
CA THR A 162 -10.57 10.31 38.59
C THR A 162 -11.25 11.41 37.77
N LEU A 163 -10.44 12.42 37.42
CA LEU A 163 -10.82 13.47 36.45
C LEU A 163 -11.63 12.92 35.27
N SER A 164 -12.85 13.42 35.08
CA SER A 164 -13.78 12.99 34.03
C SER A 164 -13.18 12.99 32.62
N GLY A 165 -12.27 13.92 32.32
CA GLY A 165 -11.52 13.97 31.07
C GLY A 165 -10.66 12.71 30.80
N LYS A 166 -10.14 12.03 31.83
CA LYS A 166 -9.44 10.74 31.67
C LYS A 166 -10.40 9.65 31.19
N ILE A 167 -11.59 9.59 31.78
CA ILE A 167 -12.65 8.63 31.44
C ILE A 167 -13.10 8.85 29.99
N ILE A 168 -13.40 10.10 29.62
CA ILE A 168 -13.76 10.48 28.24
C ILE A 168 -12.64 10.10 27.26
N ASN A 169 -11.36 10.31 27.62
CA ASN A 169 -10.24 9.95 26.75
C ASN A 169 -10.11 8.43 26.54
N ARG A 170 -10.54 7.57 27.49
CA ARG A 170 -10.66 6.13 27.25
C ARG A 170 -11.69 5.83 26.16
N PHE A 171 -12.92 6.32 26.32
CA PHE A 171 -14.02 6.07 25.38
C PHE A 171 -13.84 6.71 24.01
N ALA A 172 -13.08 7.81 23.90
CA ALA A 172 -12.81 8.48 22.64
C ALA A 172 -11.49 8.01 21.98
N HIS A 173 -10.34 8.25 22.62
CA HIS A 173 -9.04 8.04 21.98
C HIS A 173 -8.60 6.57 22.03
N ASP A 174 -8.61 5.95 23.21
CA ASP A 174 -8.12 4.57 23.35
C ASP A 174 -9.01 3.59 22.55
N PHE A 175 -10.34 3.73 22.60
CA PHE A 175 -11.24 2.93 21.73
C PHE A 175 -11.07 3.21 20.23
N SER A 176 -10.93 4.47 19.78
CA SER A 176 -10.63 4.76 18.36
C SER A 176 -9.31 4.10 17.89
N THR A 177 -8.31 4.05 18.79
CA THR A 177 -7.02 3.39 18.53
C THR A 177 -7.19 1.86 18.42
N ILE A 178 -8.01 1.26 19.30
CA ILE A 178 -8.32 -0.18 19.32
C ILE A 178 -9.17 -0.60 18.11
N ASP A 179 -10.08 0.26 17.65
CA ASP A 179 -11.04 -0.07 16.60
C ASP A 179 -10.49 0.18 15.18
N MET A 180 -9.55 1.14 15.02
CA MET A 180 -8.98 1.49 13.71
C MET A 180 -7.52 1.07 13.55
N GLN A 181 -6.63 1.39 14.50
CA GLN A 181 -5.18 1.20 14.32
C GLN A 181 -4.74 -0.23 14.61
N LEU A 182 -5.23 -0.83 15.71
CA LEU A 182 -4.87 -2.20 16.09
C LEU A 182 -5.21 -3.24 15.01
N PRO A 183 -6.41 -3.22 14.38
CA PRO A 183 -6.74 -4.16 13.30
C PRO A 183 -5.92 -3.89 12.05
N PHE A 184 -5.67 -2.62 11.71
CA PHE A 184 -4.84 -2.24 10.57
C PHE A 184 -3.42 -2.81 10.70
N TYR A 185 -2.75 -2.63 11.85
CA TYR A 185 -1.43 -3.20 12.08
C TYR A 185 -1.45 -4.74 12.05
N LEU A 186 -2.46 -5.39 12.63
CA LEU A 186 -2.58 -6.86 12.58
C LEU A 186 -2.77 -7.40 11.15
N VAL A 187 -3.63 -6.78 10.33
CA VAL A 187 -3.81 -7.09 8.91
C VAL A 187 -2.47 -6.96 8.18
N PHE A 188 -1.78 -5.84 8.37
CA PHE A 188 -0.56 -5.52 7.63
C PHE A 188 0.60 -6.45 8.03
N ILE A 189 0.78 -6.71 9.32
CA ILE A 189 1.78 -7.66 9.84
C ILE A 189 1.49 -9.07 9.32
N PHE A 190 0.24 -9.55 9.40
CA PHE A 190 -0.12 -10.90 8.95
C PHE A 190 0.13 -11.09 7.45
N LEU A 191 -0.35 -10.17 6.61
CA LEU A 191 -0.15 -10.24 5.15
C LEU A 191 1.34 -10.23 4.79
N ASN A 192 2.11 -9.30 5.35
CA ASN A 192 3.54 -9.23 5.05
C ASN A 192 4.29 -10.45 5.63
N PHE A 193 3.90 -10.98 6.79
CA PHE A 193 4.52 -12.18 7.35
C PHE A 193 4.29 -13.42 6.46
N MET A 194 3.09 -13.59 5.90
CA MET A 194 2.82 -14.64 4.91
C MET A 194 3.68 -14.48 3.64
N VAL A 195 3.83 -13.25 3.12
CA VAL A 195 4.71 -12.97 1.98
C VAL A 195 6.18 -13.28 2.33
N ASN A 196 6.67 -12.84 3.49
CA ASN A 196 8.02 -13.14 3.96
C ASN A 196 8.28 -14.66 4.06
N ILE A 197 7.33 -15.45 4.54
CA ILE A 197 7.44 -16.93 4.58
C ILE A 197 7.61 -17.50 3.17
N MET A 198 6.82 -17.04 2.18
CA MET A 198 6.94 -17.49 0.80
C MET A 198 8.30 -17.10 0.19
N GLN A 199 8.79 -15.89 0.45
CA GLN A 199 10.08 -15.41 -0.04
C GLN A 199 11.26 -16.17 0.58
N ILE A 200 11.21 -16.46 1.90
CA ILE A 200 12.19 -17.33 2.57
C ILE A 200 12.16 -18.74 1.97
N GLY A 201 10.96 -19.31 1.76
CA GLY A 201 10.78 -20.63 1.15
C GLY A 201 11.37 -20.71 -0.25
N PHE A 202 11.12 -19.70 -1.09
CA PHE A 202 11.72 -19.59 -2.42
C PHE A 202 13.25 -19.48 -2.36
N CYS A 203 13.79 -18.61 -1.50
CA CYS A 203 15.23 -18.44 -1.34
C CYS A 203 15.92 -19.74 -0.90
N ILE A 204 15.32 -20.49 0.04
CA ILE A 204 15.85 -21.80 0.48
C ILE A 204 15.81 -22.83 -0.66
N ALA A 205 14.71 -22.88 -1.43
CA ALA A 205 14.56 -23.80 -2.56
C ALA A 205 15.54 -23.50 -3.71
N ALA A 206 15.83 -22.23 -3.96
CA ALA A 206 16.75 -21.79 -4.99
C ALA A 206 18.23 -21.84 -4.56
N THR A 207 18.55 -21.58 -3.29
CA THR A 207 19.93 -21.60 -2.76
C THR A 207 19.91 -21.83 -1.23
N PRO A 208 20.17 -23.06 -0.73
CA PRO A 208 20.09 -23.35 0.71
C PRO A 208 21.11 -22.57 1.56
N TYR A 209 22.22 -22.10 0.96
CA TYR A 209 23.20 -21.24 1.62
C TYR A 209 22.62 -19.90 2.11
N CYS A 210 21.50 -19.42 1.54
CA CYS A 210 20.83 -18.20 2.00
C CYS A 210 20.39 -18.29 3.47
N LEU A 211 20.11 -19.49 3.99
CA LEU A 211 19.72 -19.70 5.39
C LEU A 211 20.83 -19.24 6.37
N ILE A 212 22.11 -19.40 6.00
CA ILE A 212 23.27 -18.93 6.78
C ILE A 212 23.28 -17.40 6.92
N LEU A 213 22.79 -16.67 5.91
CA LEU A 213 22.67 -15.21 5.96
C LEU A 213 21.44 -14.74 6.76
N MET A 214 20.35 -15.51 6.73
CA MET A 214 19.10 -15.17 7.44
C MET A 214 19.25 -15.20 8.97
N VAL A 215 20.02 -16.14 9.53
CA VAL A 215 20.21 -16.27 10.99
C VAL A 215 20.80 -15.00 11.65
N PRO A 216 21.97 -14.46 11.23
CA PRO A 216 22.51 -13.23 11.80
C PRO A 216 21.63 -12.01 11.47
N LEU A 217 20.98 -11.99 10.30
CA LEU A 217 20.02 -10.96 9.90
C LEU A 217 18.87 -10.82 10.90
N PHE A 218 18.22 -11.92 11.28
CA PHE A 218 17.16 -11.90 12.30
C PHE A 218 17.68 -11.45 13.67
N GLY A 219 18.89 -11.86 14.05
CA GLY A 219 19.55 -11.41 15.29
C GLY A 219 19.76 -9.89 15.33
N CYS A 220 20.28 -9.31 14.25
CA CYS A 220 20.48 -7.86 14.11
C CYS A 220 19.16 -7.08 14.17
N TYR A 221 18.13 -7.54 13.45
CA TYR A 221 16.81 -6.91 13.50
C TYR A 221 16.15 -6.98 14.88
N TYR A 222 16.24 -8.13 15.55
CA TYR A 222 15.72 -8.31 16.91
C TYR A 222 16.42 -7.38 17.90
N TYR A 223 17.75 -7.32 17.88
CA TYR A 223 18.53 -6.45 18.76
C TYR A 223 18.20 -4.96 18.55
N LEU A 224 18.15 -4.51 17.29
CA LEU A 224 17.82 -3.13 16.95
C LEU A 224 16.39 -2.75 17.38
N SER A 225 15.42 -3.64 17.17
CA SER A 225 14.03 -3.43 17.56
C SER A 225 13.86 -3.42 19.08
N ALA A 226 14.52 -4.33 19.80
CA ALA A 226 14.51 -4.37 21.27
C ALA A 226 15.14 -3.10 21.88
N TYR A 227 16.28 -2.65 21.34
CA TYR A 227 16.92 -1.40 21.75
C TYR A 227 16.00 -0.18 21.51
N TYR A 228 15.40 -0.08 20.32
CA TYR A 228 14.42 0.97 20.01
C TYR A 228 13.23 0.97 20.98
N LEU A 229 12.65 -0.20 21.28
CA LEU A 229 11.48 -0.29 22.16
C LEU A 229 11.78 0.22 23.57
N LEU A 230 12.98 -0.05 24.11
CA LEU A 230 13.41 0.48 25.40
C LEU A 230 13.49 2.01 25.38
N SER A 231 14.20 2.60 24.41
CA SER A 231 14.30 4.07 24.29
C SER A 231 12.95 4.75 23.98
N SER A 232 12.13 4.14 23.12
CA SER A 232 10.81 4.66 22.72
C SER A 232 9.83 4.74 23.90
N ARG A 233 9.87 3.77 24.83
CA ARG A 233 9.04 3.78 26.05
C ARG A 233 9.39 4.97 26.95
N GLU A 234 10.67 5.28 27.13
CA GLU A 234 11.12 6.43 27.93
C GLU A 234 10.80 7.78 27.27
N ILE A 235 10.97 7.89 25.95
CA ILE A 235 10.64 9.14 25.24
C ILE A 235 9.12 9.41 25.29
N LYS A 236 8.28 8.37 25.20
CA LYS A 236 6.82 8.50 25.41
C LYS A 236 6.45 8.92 26.84
N ARG A 237 7.22 8.48 27.85
CA ARG A 237 7.05 8.93 29.24
C ARG A 237 7.33 10.43 29.37
N LEU A 238 8.37 10.94 28.69
CA LEU A 238 8.66 12.37 28.62
C LEU A 238 7.60 13.15 27.83
N ASP A 239 7.10 12.63 26.71
CA ASP A 239 6.07 13.29 25.88
C ASP A 239 4.76 13.49 26.66
N SER A 240 4.32 12.45 27.37
CA SER A 240 3.16 12.53 28.29
C SER A 240 3.39 13.52 29.43
N ALA A 241 4.61 13.58 29.98
CA ALA A 241 4.96 14.51 31.06
C ALA A 241 5.01 15.98 30.59
N ALA A 242 5.49 16.25 29.38
CA ALA A 242 5.57 17.60 28.82
C ALA A 242 4.21 18.15 28.36
N ARG A 243 3.31 17.29 27.86
CA ARG A 243 1.96 17.69 27.42
C ARG A 243 1.01 18.04 28.57
N SER A 244 1.12 17.36 29.71
CA SER A 244 0.14 17.51 30.80
C SER A 244 0.07 18.95 31.38
N PRO A 245 1.18 19.64 31.67
CA PRO A 245 1.15 21.04 32.12
C PRO A 245 0.58 22.01 31.08
N MET A 246 0.83 21.79 29.79
CA MET A 246 0.29 22.62 28.70
C MET A 246 -1.26 22.56 28.68
N TYR A 247 -1.84 21.37 28.83
CA TYR A 247 -3.30 21.22 28.91
C TYR A 247 -3.89 21.80 30.21
N ALA A 248 -3.19 21.67 31.34
CA ALA A 248 -3.61 22.27 32.62
C ALA A 248 -3.66 23.81 32.54
N HIS A 249 -2.55 24.43 32.10
CA HIS A 249 -2.47 25.89 31.91
C HIS A 249 -3.54 26.42 30.97
N PHE A 250 -3.88 25.68 29.90
CA PHE A 250 -4.98 26.05 28.99
C PHE A 250 -6.35 26.02 29.69
N GLY A 251 -6.64 24.98 30.49
CA GLY A 251 -7.87 24.89 31.29
C GLY A 251 -7.98 26.00 32.34
N GLU A 252 -6.89 26.28 33.06
CA GLU A 252 -6.79 27.38 34.02
C GLU A 252 -7.00 28.75 33.35
N THR A 253 -6.40 28.96 32.17
CA THR A 253 -6.55 30.20 31.39
C THR A 253 -8.00 30.40 30.90
N LEU A 254 -8.69 29.32 30.52
CA LEU A 254 -10.12 29.39 30.14
C LEU A 254 -11.01 29.77 31.33
N ASN A 255 -10.81 29.13 32.49
CA ASN A 255 -11.59 29.40 33.70
C ASN A 255 -11.29 30.79 34.28
N GLY A 256 -10.02 31.22 34.25
CA GLY A 256 -9.56 32.52 34.75
C GLY A 256 -9.67 33.69 33.76
N MET A 257 -10.24 33.48 32.56
CA MET A 257 -10.14 34.42 31.43
C MET A 257 -10.60 35.85 31.75
N VAL A 258 -11.67 36.00 32.54
CA VAL A 258 -12.18 37.32 32.95
C VAL A 258 -11.19 38.03 33.88
N THR A 259 -10.64 37.30 34.85
CA THR A 259 -9.64 37.79 35.81
C THR A 259 -8.37 38.24 35.10
N ILE A 260 -7.82 37.41 34.21
CA ILE A 260 -6.59 37.72 33.45
C ILE A 260 -6.76 38.99 32.60
N ARG A 261 -7.94 39.15 31.96
CA ARG A 261 -8.28 40.36 31.19
C ARG A 261 -8.52 41.59 32.07
N GLY A 262 -9.04 41.40 33.30
CA GLY A 262 -9.28 42.47 34.26
C GLY A 262 -7.99 43.08 34.84
N PHE A 263 -6.95 42.28 35.06
CA PHE A 263 -5.63 42.76 35.49
C PHE A 263 -4.72 43.19 34.32
N GLY A 264 -4.94 42.65 33.12
CA GLY A 264 -4.17 42.99 31.92
C GLY A 264 -2.96 42.08 31.65
N ASP A 265 -2.73 41.06 32.48
CA ASP A 265 -1.57 40.15 32.43
C ASP A 265 -1.58 39.13 31.27
N THR A 266 -2.33 39.40 30.20
CA THR A 266 -2.47 38.50 29.03
C THR A 266 -1.12 38.15 28.39
N ASN A 267 -0.17 39.10 28.39
CA ASN A 267 1.18 38.88 27.88
C ASN A 267 1.98 37.88 28.73
N MET A 268 1.79 37.87 30.06
CA MET A 268 2.46 36.91 30.96
C MET A 268 1.96 35.50 30.71
N PHE A 269 0.62 35.30 30.69
CA PHE A 269 0.01 34.01 30.38
C PHE A 269 0.35 33.53 28.96
N SER A 270 0.48 34.43 27.99
CA SER A 270 0.93 34.10 26.63
C SER A 270 2.39 33.60 26.62
N ALA A 271 3.31 34.27 27.34
CA ALA A 271 4.71 33.84 27.44
C ALA A 271 4.85 32.48 28.16
N GLN A 272 4.05 32.24 29.21
CA GLN A 272 3.99 30.95 29.89
C GLN A 272 3.45 29.84 28.96
N ALA A 273 2.36 30.12 28.23
CA ALA A 273 1.81 29.19 27.24
C ALA A 273 2.83 28.81 26.15
N THR A 274 3.56 29.78 25.58
CA THR A 274 4.63 29.52 24.61
C THR A 274 5.75 28.68 25.22
N THR A 275 6.18 28.97 26.44
CA THR A 275 7.24 28.20 27.12
C THR A 275 6.85 26.73 27.33
N LEU A 276 5.60 26.46 27.71
CA LEU A 276 5.07 25.10 27.87
C LEU A 276 4.88 24.39 26.52
N LEU A 277 4.45 25.13 25.49
CA LEU A 277 4.35 24.62 24.13
C LEU A 277 5.73 24.21 23.58
N ASP A 278 6.76 25.05 23.74
CA ASP A 278 8.12 24.77 23.27
C ASP A 278 8.70 23.51 23.93
N GLN A 279 8.48 23.33 25.26
CA GLN A 279 8.86 22.10 25.97
C GLN A 279 8.15 20.87 25.40
N SER A 280 6.84 20.96 25.13
CA SER A 280 6.09 19.87 24.50
C SER A 280 6.55 19.59 23.07
N GLN A 281 6.92 20.60 22.28
CA GLN A 281 7.38 20.44 20.91
C GLN A 281 8.78 19.82 20.83
N GLN A 282 9.68 20.14 21.77
CA GLN A 282 11.01 19.51 21.85
C GLN A 282 10.91 17.99 22.03
N VAL A 283 10.03 17.51 22.91
CA VAL A 283 9.86 16.06 23.14
C VAL A 283 9.07 15.38 22.01
N PHE A 284 8.11 16.08 21.39
CA PHE A 284 7.45 15.59 20.18
C PHE A 284 8.43 15.44 19.01
N TYR A 285 9.32 16.42 18.80
CA TYR A 285 10.39 16.35 17.81
C TYR A 285 11.36 15.20 18.09
N LEU A 286 11.75 14.98 19.35
CA LEU A 286 12.55 13.82 19.77
C LEU A 286 11.85 12.50 19.44
N THR A 287 10.55 12.39 19.73
CA THR A 287 9.73 11.20 19.44
C THR A 287 9.74 10.86 17.95
N ASN A 288 9.47 11.84 17.08
CA ASN A 288 9.54 11.66 15.63
C ASN A 288 10.97 11.33 15.16
N THR A 289 11.99 12.00 15.71
CA THR A 289 13.40 11.77 15.35
C THR A 289 13.84 10.34 15.67
N THR A 290 13.45 9.79 16.82
CA THR A 290 13.74 8.39 17.18
C THR A 290 12.98 7.39 16.31
N GLN A 291 11.74 7.70 15.89
CA GLN A 291 11.02 6.88 14.92
C GLN A 291 11.72 6.86 13.55
N GLN A 292 12.19 8.01 13.05
CA GLN A 292 12.96 8.09 11.81
C GLN A 292 14.32 7.41 11.92
N TRP A 293 15.00 7.51 13.06
CA TRP A 293 16.26 6.80 13.33
C TRP A 293 16.09 5.28 13.15
N LEU A 294 15.01 4.69 13.67
CA LEU A 294 14.71 3.27 13.45
C LEU A 294 14.57 2.96 11.96
N GLN A 295 13.80 3.76 11.21
CA GLN A 295 13.62 3.55 9.77
C GLN A 295 14.94 3.58 9.00
N VAL A 296 15.83 4.52 9.32
CA VAL A 296 17.14 4.62 8.68
C VAL A 296 18.04 3.44 9.05
N MET A 297 18.08 3.03 10.32
CA MET A 297 18.88 1.87 10.74
C MET A 297 18.38 0.56 10.13
N LEU A 298 17.06 0.36 10.01
CA LEU A 298 16.48 -0.79 9.30
C LEU A 298 16.83 -0.78 7.80
N GLN A 299 16.72 0.38 7.13
CA GLN A 299 17.09 0.53 5.71
C GLN A 299 18.58 0.27 5.45
N LEU A 300 19.46 0.75 6.33
CA LEU A 300 20.90 0.48 6.24
C LEU A 300 21.19 -1.01 6.38
N LEU A 301 20.51 -1.72 7.28
CA LEU A 301 20.65 -3.17 7.42
C LEU A 301 20.15 -3.91 6.17
N SER A 302 18.98 -3.56 5.63
CA SER A 302 18.47 -4.06 4.34
C SER A 302 19.46 -3.83 3.18
N GLY A 303 20.05 -2.63 3.12
CA GLY A 303 21.02 -2.25 2.09
C GLY A 303 22.32 -3.04 2.18
N ILE A 304 22.87 -3.24 3.39
CA ILE A 304 24.07 -4.07 3.62
C ILE A 304 23.80 -5.52 3.18
N VAL A 305 22.66 -6.08 3.56
CA VAL A 305 22.26 -7.45 3.20
C VAL A 305 22.10 -7.60 1.69
N THR A 306 21.40 -6.67 1.03
CA THR A 306 21.20 -6.70 -0.42
C THR A 306 22.52 -6.55 -1.18
N THR A 307 23.41 -5.68 -0.70
CA THR A 307 24.77 -5.52 -1.25
C THR A 307 25.58 -6.81 -1.13
N PHE A 308 25.50 -7.51 0.02
CA PHE A 308 26.19 -8.79 0.21
C PHE A 308 25.67 -9.89 -0.73
N VAL A 309 24.35 -10.00 -0.92
CA VAL A 309 23.77 -10.98 -1.86
C VAL A 309 24.12 -10.65 -3.31
N ALA A 310 24.10 -9.37 -3.70
CA ALA A 310 24.56 -8.94 -5.02
C ALA A 310 26.04 -9.28 -5.25
N LEU A 311 26.92 -9.06 -4.26
CA LEU A 311 28.33 -9.42 -4.34
C LEU A 311 28.52 -10.95 -4.48
N MET A 312 27.79 -11.75 -3.70
CA MET A 312 27.84 -13.22 -3.78
C MET A 312 27.37 -13.74 -5.14
N ALA A 313 26.32 -13.15 -5.72
CA ALA A 313 25.86 -13.48 -7.08
C ALA A 313 26.92 -13.15 -8.14
N VAL A 314 27.61 -11.99 -8.03
CA VAL A 314 28.70 -11.60 -8.94
C VAL A 314 29.91 -12.53 -8.80
N LEU A 315 30.26 -12.97 -7.59
CA LEU A 315 31.36 -13.92 -7.36
C LEU A 315 31.05 -15.32 -7.90
N GLN A 316 29.80 -15.78 -7.82
CA GLN A 316 29.38 -17.11 -8.26
C GLN A 316 28.90 -17.18 -9.72
N ARG A 317 29.12 -16.12 -10.51
CA ARG A 317 28.73 -15.98 -11.93
C ARG A 317 29.13 -17.12 -12.89
N ASN A 318 30.07 -17.98 -12.48
CA ASN A 318 30.57 -19.10 -13.28
C ASN A 318 29.99 -20.47 -12.85
N SER A 319 29.22 -20.52 -11.75
CA SER A 319 28.83 -21.78 -11.08
C SER A 319 27.33 -22.10 -11.16
N ALA A 320 26.47 -21.13 -11.46
CA ALA A 320 25.03 -21.37 -11.64
C ALA A 320 24.42 -20.39 -12.67
N SER A 321 23.20 -20.68 -13.12
CA SER A 321 22.48 -19.87 -14.11
C SER A 321 22.23 -18.45 -13.58
N ALA A 322 22.64 -17.44 -14.36
CA ALA A 322 22.45 -16.02 -14.02
C ALA A 322 20.98 -15.66 -13.80
N GLY A 323 20.04 -16.35 -14.46
CA GLY A 323 18.60 -16.16 -14.24
C GLY A 323 18.15 -16.54 -12.83
N LEU A 324 18.70 -17.63 -12.26
CA LEU A 324 18.37 -18.05 -10.89
C LEU A 324 18.91 -17.03 -9.87
N PHE A 325 20.15 -16.55 -10.05
CA PHE A 325 20.71 -15.49 -9.19
C PHE A 325 19.93 -14.18 -9.28
N ALA A 326 19.46 -13.79 -10.46
CA ALA A 326 18.64 -12.58 -10.62
C ALA A 326 17.31 -12.67 -9.85
N VAL A 327 16.64 -13.83 -9.89
CA VAL A 327 15.39 -14.03 -9.12
C VAL A 327 15.68 -14.10 -7.61
N VAL A 328 16.73 -14.80 -7.16
CA VAL A 328 17.12 -14.84 -5.74
C VAL A 328 17.46 -13.44 -5.21
N LEU A 329 18.16 -12.61 -6.00
CA LEU A 329 18.46 -11.22 -5.63
C LEU A 329 17.18 -10.36 -5.54
N SER A 330 16.23 -10.55 -6.46
CA SER A 330 14.91 -9.90 -6.43
C SER A 330 14.13 -10.28 -5.17
N GLU A 331 13.98 -11.58 -4.89
CA GLU A 331 13.23 -12.06 -3.73
C GLU A 331 13.89 -11.70 -2.39
N MET A 332 15.22 -11.67 -2.32
CA MET A 332 15.94 -11.17 -1.14
C MET A 332 15.73 -9.66 -0.93
N SER A 333 15.73 -8.88 -2.01
CA SER A 333 15.49 -7.43 -1.94
C SER A 333 14.05 -7.15 -1.47
N GLY A 334 13.07 -7.86 -2.04
CA GLY A 334 11.67 -7.81 -1.59
C GLY A 334 11.51 -8.25 -0.13
N PHE A 335 12.13 -9.36 0.26
CA PHE A 335 12.14 -9.85 1.64
C PHE A 335 12.64 -8.79 2.63
N THR A 336 13.81 -8.18 2.39
CA THR A 336 14.35 -7.18 3.33
C THR A 336 13.46 -5.95 3.49
N ALA A 337 12.88 -5.44 2.39
CA ALA A 337 11.92 -4.33 2.43
C ALA A 337 10.60 -4.69 3.15
N ASN A 338 10.06 -5.88 2.87
CA ASN A 338 8.87 -6.39 3.56
C ASN A 338 9.16 -6.62 5.05
N PHE A 339 10.33 -7.14 5.40
CA PHE A 339 10.69 -7.43 6.79
C PHE A 339 10.94 -6.17 7.62
N GLN A 340 11.60 -5.15 7.07
CA GLN A 340 11.64 -3.79 7.68
C GLN A 340 10.22 -3.32 8.00
N THR A 341 9.31 -3.46 7.05
CA THR A 341 7.92 -3.01 7.18
C THR A 341 7.16 -3.80 8.25
N VAL A 342 7.41 -5.10 8.41
CA VAL A 342 6.90 -5.91 9.52
C VAL A 342 7.46 -5.43 10.86
N MET A 343 8.78 -5.25 11.00
CA MET A 343 9.40 -4.79 12.25
C MET A 343 8.91 -3.41 12.68
N SER A 344 8.76 -2.48 11.71
CA SER A 344 8.17 -1.17 11.94
C SER A 344 6.73 -1.26 12.46
N ASN A 345 5.86 -2.01 11.77
CA ASN A 345 4.46 -2.16 12.20
C ASN A 345 4.33 -2.91 13.53
N PHE A 346 5.23 -3.86 13.81
CA PHE A 346 5.27 -4.55 15.11
C PHE A 346 5.60 -3.56 16.25
N CYS A 347 6.56 -2.65 16.06
CA CYS A 347 6.87 -1.61 17.03
C CYS A 347 5.70 -0.61 17.23
N SER A 348 4.90 -0.36 16.18
CA SER A 348 3.65 0.41 16.29
C SER A 348 2.56 -0.36 17.05
N LEU A 349 2.35 -1.65 16.75
CA LEU A 349 1.39 -2.51 17.44
C LEU A 349 1.70 -2.61 18.95
N GLU A 350 2.97 -2.81 19.30
CA GLU A 350 3.51 -2.81 20.66
C GLU A 350 3.35 -1.45 21.38
N THR A 351 3.17 -0.36 20.62
CA THR A 351 2.79 0.96 21.18
C THR A 351 1.28 1.07 21.38
N THR A 352 0.50 0.60 20.40
CA THR A 352 -0.97 0.63 20.40
C THR A 352 -1.60 -0.29 21.44
N ILE A 353 -0.97 -1.43 21.78
CA ILE A 353 -1.51 -2.39 22.74
C ILE A 353 -1.69 -1.79 24.15
N VAL A 354 -0.91 -0.77 24.50
CA VAL A 354 -1.03 -0.03 25.77
C VAL A 354 -2.42 0.63 25.93
N SER A 355 -3.10 1.00 24.84
CA SER A 355 -4.49 1.45 24.89
C SER A 355 -5.46 0.33 25.31
N VAL A 356 -5.19 -0.94 24.96
CA VAL A 356 -5.97 -2.09 25.44
C VAL A 356 -5.74 -2.33 26.93
N GLU A 357 -4.49 -2.25 27.40
CA GLU A 357 -4.16 -2.39 28.83
C GLU A 357 -4.92 -1.38 29.70
N ARG A 358 -4.99 -0.12 29.25
CA ARG A 358 -5.72 0.99 29.89
C ARG A 358 -7.25 0.82 29.87
N VAL A 359 -7.81 0.15 28.87
CA VAL A 359 -9.23 -0.21 28.84
C VAL A 359 -9.50 -1.42 29.73
N LYS A 360 -8.55 -2.36 29.82
CA LYS A 360 -8.62 -3.53 30.72
C LYS A 360 -8.60 -3.10 32.20
N GLU A 361 -7.73 -2.15 32.57
CA GLU A 361 -7.70 -1.49 33.89
C GLU A 361 -9.11 -1.06 34.34
N TYR A 362 -9.89 -0.46 33.44
CA TYR A 362 -11.25 0.02 33.74
C TYR A 362 -12.30 -1.12 33.76
N SER A 363 -12.04 -2.26 33.12
CA SER A 363 -12.91 -3.46 33.22
C SER A 363 -12.68 -4.27 34.49
N GLU A 364 -11.57 -4.03 35.20
CA GLU A 364 -11.19 -4.70 36.45
C GLU A 364 -11.40 -3.80 37.70
N LEU A 365 -12.16 -2.69 37.54
CA LEU A 365 -12.57 -1.83 38.64
C LEU A 365 -13.43 -2.59 39.67
N THR A 366 -13.20 -2.31 40.95
CA THR A 366 -14.00 -2.84 42.06
C THR A 366 -15.42 -2.25 42.00
N PRO A 367 -16.47 -3.07 41.81
CA PRO A 367 -17.84 -2.58 41.82
C PRO A 367 -18.33 -2.36 43.26
N GLU A 368 -19.26 -1.42 43.39
CA GLU A 368 -20.14 -1.23 44.53
C GLU A 368 -20.99 -2.50 44.78
N ALA A 369 -21.61 -2.58 45.96
CA ALA A 369 -22.47 -3.69 46.37
C ALA A 369 -23.54 -4.05 45.32
N PRO A 370 -24.07 -5.29 45.31
CA PRO A 370 -25.17 -5.68 44.44
C PRO A 370 -26.39 -4.78 44.66
N TYR A 371 -26.93 -4.20 43.56
CA TYR A 371 -28.09 -3.29 43.59
C TYR A 371 -29.34 -3.94 44.22
N GLU A 372 -29.50 -5.25 44.08
CA GLU A 372 -30.43 -6.05 44.88
C GLU A 372 -29.67 -7.12 45.66
N ILE A 373 -29.87 -7.15 46.97
CA ILE A 373 -29.48 -8.26 47.85
C ILE A 373 -30.73 -9.12 48.05
N PRO A 374 -30.81 -10.36 47.52
CA PRO A 374 -32.04 -11.16 47.57
C PRO A 374 -32.56 -11.40 48.98
N ASP A 375 -31.64 -11.64 49.93
CA ASP A 375 -31.92 -11.97 51.32
C ASP A 375 -32.28 -10.74 52.19
N SER A 376 -32.23 -9.53 51.63
CA SER A 376 -32.43 -8.26 52.34
C SER A 376 -33.43 -7.33 51.63
N LYS A 377 -34.42 -7.88 50.94
CA LYS A 377 -35.49 -7.07 50.32
C LYS A 377 -36.45 -6.52 51.38
N THR A 378 -36.49 -5.20 51.49
CA THR A 378 -37.45 -4.48 52.33
C THR A 378 -38.89 -4.60 51.81
N GLY A 379 -39.86 -4.44 52.71
CA GLY A 379 -41.28 -4.45 52.36
C GLY A 379 -41.68 -3.21 51.54
N LYS A 380 -42.80 -3.28 50.80
CA LYS A 380 -43.35 -2.14 50.03
C LYS A 380 -43.77 -0.94 50.89
N SER A 381 -43.91 -1.16 52.19
CA SER A 381 -44.22 -0.18 53.23
C SER A 381 -42.98 0.51 53.80
N TRP A 382 -41.77 0.12 53.40
CA TRP A 382 -40.52 0.69 53.91
C TRP A 382 -40.23 2.09 53.32
N PRO A 383 -39.76 3.07 54.12
CA PRO A 383 -39.59 3.01 55.58
C PRO A 383 -40.94 3.13 56.32
N GLU A 384 -41.17 2.25 57.30
CA GLU A 384 -42.41 2.26 58.11
C GLU A 384 -42.35 3.27 59.27
N HIS A 385 -41.14 3.68 59.66
CA HIS A 385 -40.88 4.64 60.72
C HIS A 385 -39.68 5.52 60.30
N ASP A 386 -39.82 6.84 60.41
CA ASP A 386 -38.78 7.82 60.03
C ASP A 386 -37.68 7.94 61.11
N GLN A 387 -37.05 6.83 61.47
CA GLN A 387 -36.00 6.75 62.50
C GLN A 387 -34.69 6.23 61.91
N ILE A 388 -33.59 6.91 62.25
CA ILE A 388 -32.23 6.57 61.83
C ILE A 388 -31.34 6.60 63.06
N GLU A 389 -30.66 5.49 63.34
CA GLU A 389 -29.62 5.37 64.36
C GLU A 389 -28.25 5.26 63.66
N PHE A 390 -27.18 5.73 64.33
CA PHE A 390 -25.83 5.91 63.79
C PHE A 390 -24.76 5.28 64.70
#